data_AF-A0A552LX51-F1
#
_entry.id   AF-A0A552LX51-F1
#
_cell.length_a   1.000
_cell.length_b   1.000
_cell.length_c   1.000
_cell.angle_alpha   90.00
_cell.angle_beta   90.00
_cell.angle_gamma   90.00
#
_symmetry.space_group_name_H-M   'P 1'
#
loop_
_entity.id
_entity.type
_entity.pdbx_description
1 polymer ?
#
loop_
_entity_poly.entity_id
_entity_poly.type
_entity_poly.pdbx_seq_one_letter_code
_entity_poly.pdbx_strand_id
1 'polypeptide(L)'
;MTTTLQQRESASLWEQFCQWITSTNNRLYVGWFGVIMIPTLLTATTCFIIAFIAAPPVDIDGIREPVAGSLLYGNNIISGAVVPSSNAIGLHFYPIWEAASLDEWLYNGGPYQLVIFHFLLGV
;
A
#
# COMPACT_ATOMS: atom_id res chain seq x y z
N MET A 1 -13.74 29.52 -52.24
CA MET A 1 -13.44 29.37 -50.79
C MET A 1 -14.21 28.16 -50.29
N THR A 2 -13.58 26.99 -50.31
CA THR A 2 -14.13 25.75 -49.76
C THR A 2 -13.70 25.70 -48.29
N THR A 3 -14.62 26.07 -47.41
CA THR A 3 -14.48 25.87 -45.97
C THR A 3 -14.54 24.37 -45.69
N THR A 4 -13.37 23.74 -45.60
CA THR A 4 -13.23 22.41 -45.00
C THR A 4 -13.65 22.53 -43.54
N LEU A 5 -14.89 22.10 -43.24
CA LEU A 5 -15.32 21.81 -41.87
C LEU A 5 -14.37 20.73 -41.35
N GLN A 6 -13.33 21.17 -40.64
CA GLN A 6 -12.44 20.31 -39.90
C GLN A 6 -13.31 19.75 -38.78
N GLN A 7 -13.89 18.57 -39.04
CA GLN A 7 -14.52 17.75 -38.02
C GLN A 7 -13.41 17.46 -37.02
N ARG A 8 -13.34 18.28 -35.95
CA ARG A 8 -12.66 17.88 -34.73
C ARG A 8 -13.41 16.64 -34.28
N GLU A 9 -13.00 15.47 -34.74
CA GLU A 9 -13.32 14.24 -34.02
C GLU A 9 -12.81 14.49 -32.61
N SER A 10 -13.76 14.72 -31.70
CA SER A 10 -13.47 14.78 -30.29
C SER A 10 -12.73 13.49 -29.96
N ALA A 11 -11.48 13.61 -29.52
CA ALA A 11 -10.64 12.49 -29.12
C ALA A 11 -11.44 11.49 -28.28
N SER A 12 -11.21 10.20 -28.48
CA SER A 12 -11.93 9.17 -27.71
C SER A 12 -11.70 9.35 -26.20
N LEU A 13 -12.60 8.84 -25.35
CA LEU A 13 -12.42 8.91 -23.89
C LEU A 13 -11.08 8.32 -23.44
N TRP A 14 -10.65 7.24 -24.08
CA TRP A 14 -9.35 6.62 -23.82
C TRP A 14 -8.19 7.52 -24.20
N GLU A 15 -8.28 8.19 -25.34
CA GLU A 15 -7.25 9.12 -25.80
C GLU A 15 -7.15 10.35 -24.89
N GLN A 16 -8.28 10.91 -24.46
CA GLN A 16 -8.32 11.99 -23.47
C GLN A 16 -7.69 11.57 -22.14
N PHE A 17 -7.98 10.34 -21.68
CA PHE A 17 -7.38 9.77 -20.47
C PHE A 17 -5.87 9.63 -20.61
N CYS A 18 -5.37 9.05 -21.70
CA CYS A 18 -3.94 8.93 -21.98
C CYS A 18 -3.26 10.30 -22.00
N GLN A 19 -3.85 11.29 -22.69
CA GLN A 19 -3.33 12.65 -22.75
C GLN A 19 -3.25 13.30 -21.35
N TRP A 20 -4.23 13.04 -20.49
CA TRP A 20 -4.23 13.55 -19.12
C TRP A 20 -3.19 12.87 -18.23
N ILE A 21 -3.09 11.53 -18.29
CA ILE A 21 -2.10 10.74 -17.53
C ILE A 21 -0.68 11.20 -17.85
N THR A 22 -0.37 11.44 -19.12
CA THR A 22 0.97 11.86 -19.55
C THR A 22 1.14 13.39 -19.63
N SER A 23 0.19 14.18 -19.14
CA SER A 23 0.26 15.64 -19.19
C SER A 23 1.40 16.18 -18.34
N THR A 24 2.24 17.03 -18.95
CA THR A 24 3.30 17.79 -18.27
C THR A 24 2.78 19.00 -17.50
N ASN A 25 1.48 19.30 -17.61
CA ASN A 25 0.84 20.44 -16.95
C ASN A 25 0.25 20.07 -15.58
N ASN A 26 0.26 18.79 -15.19
CA ASN A 26 -0.19 18.36 -13.87
C ASN A 26 0.79 18.87 -12.79
N ARG A 27 0.25 19.36 -11.66
CA ARG A 27 1.08 19.85 -10.53
C ARG A 27 2.00 18.78 -9.96
N LEU A 28 1.52 17.54 -9.94
CA LEU A 28 2.29 16.33 -9.69
C LEU A 28 2.10 15.45 -10.92
N TYR A 29 3.19 15.09 -11.57
CA TYR A 29 3.15 14.23 -12.74
C TYR A 29 2.61 12.83 -12.36
N VAL A 30 1.74 12.26 -13.20
CA VAL A 30 1.19 10.92 -13.01
C VAL A 30 2.01 9.92 -13.82
N GLY A 31 1.85 9.94 -15.15
CA GLY A 31 2.45 8.92 -16.02
C GLY A 31 1.92 7.51 -15.76
N TRP A 32 2.29 6.56 -16.60
CA TRP A 32 1.81 5.18 -16.46
C TRP A 32 2.34 4.48 -15.20
N PHE A 33 3.55 4.81 -14.75
CA PHE A 33 4.06 4.36 -13.45
C PHE A 33 3.26 4.93 -12.28
N GLY A 34 2.85 6.20 -12.35
CA GLY A 34 2.03 6.84 -11.31
C GLY A 34 0.70 6.13 -11.06
N VAL A 35 0.12 5.49 -12.08
CA VAL A 35 -1.11 4.70 -11.96
C VAL A 35 -0.96 3.53 -10.98
N ILE A 36 0.24 2.95 -10.87
CA ILE A 36 0.56 1.88 -9.91
C ILE A 36 1.15 2.44 -8.62
N MET A 37 2.09 3.39 -8.73
CA MET A 37 2.79 4.00 -7.60
C MET A 37 1.82 4.66 -6.61
N ILE A 38 0.86 5.45 -7.10
CA ILE A 38 -0.06 6.21 -6.23
C ILE A 38 -0.90 5.27 -5.34
N PRO A 39 -1.67 4.31 -5.87
CA PRO A 39 -2.48 3.43 -5.02
C PRO A 39 -1.62 2.54 -4.11
N THR A 40 -0.48 2.04 -4.58
CA THR A 40 0.38 1.16 -3.77
C THR A 40 1.01 1.91 -2.59
N LEU A 41 1.59 3.09 -2.82
CA LEU A 41 2.17 3.90 -1.74
C LEU A 41 1.11 4.43 -0.77
N LEU A 42 -0.09 4.78 -1.24
CA LEU A 42 -1.20 5.18 -0.37
C LEU A 42 -1.66 4.04 0.54
N THR A 43 -1.79 2.82 -0.01
CA THR A 43 -2.12 1.62 0.78
C THR A 43 -1.04 1.32 1.81
N ALA A 44 0.23 1.30 1.41
CA ALA A 44 1.36 1.05 2.32
C ALA A 44 1.42 2.10 3.45
N THR A 45 1.28 3.39 3.10
CA THR A 45 1.33 4.49 4.07
C THR A 45 0.17 4.40 5.06
N THR A 46 -1.05 4.14 4.57
CA THR A 46 -2.24 4.04 5.44
C THR A 46 -2.12 2.87 6.41
N CYS A 47 -1.73 1.69 5.91
CA CYS A 47 -1.53 0.52 6.77
C CYS A 47 -0.41 0.73 7.78
N PHE A 48 0.72 1.31 7.36
CA PHE A 48 1.85 1.62 8.24
C PHE A 48 1.43 2.54 9.39
N ILE A 49 0.75 3.66 9.08
CA ILE A 49 0.33 4.64 10.11
C ILE A 49 -0.60 3.97 11.13
N ILE A 50 -1.61 3.23 10.67
CA ILE A 50 -2.57 2.57 11.57
C ILE A 50 -1.86 1.51 12.42
N ALA A 51 -1.01 0.67 11.80
CA ALA A 51 -0.30 -0.39 12.51
C ALA A 51 0.70 0.17 13.54
N PHE A 52 1.46 1.21 13.17
CA PHE A 52 2.41 1.86 14.07
C PHE A 52 1.72 2.48 15.29
N ILE A 53 0.50 2.99 15.13
CA ILE A 53 -0.27 3.57 16.24
C ILE A 53 -0.94 2.49 17.08
N ALA A 54 -1.60 1.51 16.46
CA ALA A 54 -2.63 0.70 17.13
C ALA A 54 -2.54 -0.82 16.95
N ALA A 55 -1.55 -1.36 16.22
CA ALA A 55 -1.45 -2.83 16.05
C ALA A 55 -1.23 -3.53 17.42
N PRO A 56 -1.89 -4.68 17.66
CA PRO A 56 -1.60 -5.50 18.82
C PRO A 56 -0.20 -6.14 18.73
N PRO A 57 0.30 -6.76 19.82
CA PRO A 57 1.55 -7.51 19.80
C PRO A 57 1.55 -8.65 18.76
N VAL A 58 2.71 -8.87 18.15
CA VAL A 58 2.92 -9.80 17.02
C VAL A 58 3.90 -10.90 17.38
N ASP A 59 3.58 -12.17 17.07
CA ASP A 59 4.45 -13.33 17.31
C ASP A 59 5.52 -13.49 16.23
N ILE A 60 6.51 -12.60 16.23
CA ILE A 60 7.56 -12.51 15.20
C ILE A 60 8.34 -13.81 15.01
N ASP A 61 8.71 -14.49 16.09
CA ASP A 61 9.56 -15.69 16.02
C ASP A 61 8.74 -16.98 15.86
N GLY A 62 7.40 -16.90 15.89
CA GLY A 62 6.51 -18.05 15.76
C GLY A 62 6.55 -19.01 16.96
N ILE A 63 7.06 -18.54 18.10
CA ILE A 63 7.22 -19.30 19.34
C ILE A 63 6.14 -18.98 20.37
N ARG A 64 5.09 -18.25 19.98
CA ARG A 64 4.01 -17.75 20.84
C ARG A 64 4.50 -16.73 21.88
N GLU A 65 5.46 -15.89 21.49
CA GLU A 65 5.97 -14.78 22.31
C GLU A 65 5.74 -13.43 21.58
N PRO A 66 4.55 -12.82 21.76
CA PRO A 66 4.21 -11.62 21.01
C PRO A 66 5.02 -10.39 21.45
N VAL A 67 5.54 -9.64 20.47
CA VAL A 67 6.28 -8.40 20.67
C VAL A 67 5.38 -7.20 20.39
N ALA A 68 5.27 -6.27 21.36
CA ALA A 68 4.52 -5.03 21.19
C ALA A 68 5.32 -4.02 20.36
N GLY A 69 4.78 -3.60 19.21
CA GLY A 69 5.42 -2.59 18.34
C GLY A 69 4.73 -1.23 18.29
N SER A 70 3.46 -1.14 18.69
CA SER A 70 2.67 0.07 18.47
C SER A 70 2.65 1.04 19.66
N LEU A 71 2.30 2.30 19.39
CA LEU A 71 2.25 3.36 20.39
C LEU A 71 1.21 3.09 21.50
N LEU A 72 0.01 2.64 21.13
CA LEU A 72 -1.05 2.32 22.10
C LEU A 72 -0.69 1.13 23.01
N TYR A 73 0.28 0.31 22.61
CA TYR A 73 0.78 -0.82 23.38
C TYR A 73 2.11 -0.51 24.09
N GLY A 74 2.36 0.77 24.40
CA GLY A 74 3.42 1.19 25.33
C GLY A 74 4.75 1.57 24.68
N ASN A 75 4.81 1.70 23.35
CA ASN A 75 5.99 2.19 22.66
C ASN A 75 5.99 3.72 22.48
N ASN A 76 7.18 4.28 22.37
CA ASN A 76 7.39 5.66 21.92
C ASN A 76 7.90 5.68 20.46
N ILE A 77 8.24 6.86 19.93
CA ILE A 77 8.71 7.00 18.53
C ILE A 77 10.02 6.24 18.27
N ILE A 78 10.87 6.05 19.28
CA ILE A 78 12.14 5.34 19.15
C ILE A 78 11.97 3.83 19.23
N SER A 79 11.09 3.35 20.13
CA SER A 79 10.86 1.92 20.34
C SER A 79 9.78 1.33 19.44
N GLY A 80 8.94 2.17 18.83
CA GLY A 80 7.83 1.75 17.99
C GLY A 80 8.27 1.15 16.66
N ALA A 81 7.56 0.13 16.21
CA ALA A 81 7.78 -0.55 14.95
C ALA A 81 6.51 -1.24 14.44
N VAL A 82 6.42 -1.41 13.12
CA VAL A 82 5.54 -2.44 12.54
C VAL A 82 6.33 -3.74 12.54
N VAL A 83 5.96 -4.65 13.43
CA VAL A 83 6.72 -5.89 13.71
C VAL A 83 6.63 -6.85 12.51
N PRO A 84 7.75 -7.46 12.08
CA PRO A 84 7.77 -8.47 11.01
C PRO A 84 6.78 -9.62 11.19
N SER A 85 6.37 -10.21 10.06
CA SER A 85 5.47 -11.37 10.05
C SER A 85 6.10 -12.58 10.73
N SER A 86 5.27 -13.39 11.37
CA SER A 86 5.69 -14.57 12.13
C SER A 86 6.58 -15.52 11.33
N ASN A 87 7.63 -16.05 11.94
CA ASN A 87 8.47 -17.11 11.37
C ASN A 87 7.68 -18.40 11.10
N ALA A 88 6.53 -18.61 11.76
CA ALA A 88 5.62 -19.71 11.45
C ALA A 88 5.00 -19.60 10.03
N ILE A 89 4.92 -18.38 9.47
CA ILE A 89 4.56 -18.16 8.06
C ILE A 89 5.74 -18.43 7.14
N GLY A 90 6.98 -18.19 7.59
CA GLY A 90 8.17 -18.29 6.74
C GLY A 90 8.08 -17.35 5.53
N LEU A 91 8.20 -17.90 4.33
CA LEU A 91 8.11 -17.16 3.06
C LEU A 91 6.73 -17.29 2.38
N HIS A 92 5.75 -17.88 3.06
CA HIS A 92 4.41 -17.97 2.51
C HIS A 92 3.77 -16.58 2.38
N PHE A 93 3.04 -16.40 1.28
CA PHE A 93 2.29 -15.18 1.04
C PHE A 93 1.07 -15.17 1.98
N TYR A 94 0.99 -14.15 2.85
CA TYR A 94 -0.04 -14.06 3.89
C TYR A 94 -0.89 -12.78 3.77
N PRO A 95 -1.76 -12.70 2.74
CA PRO A 95 -2.72 -11.61 2.60
C PRO A 95 -3.86 -11.73 3.61
N ILE A 96 -4.64 -10.66 3.75
CA ILE A 96 -5.76 -10.59 4.72
C ILE A 96 -6.72 -11.78 4.60
N TRP A 97 -6.99 -12.24 3.37
CA TRP A 97 -7.95 -13.32 3.12
C TRP A 97 -7.41 -14.75 3.34
N GLU A 98 -6.12 -14.92 3.64
CA GLU A 98 -5.59 -16.21 4.08
C GLU A 98 -5.77 -16.44 5.60
N ALA A 99 -6.03 -15.37 6.35
CA ALA A 99 -6.34 -15.48 7.78
C ALA A 99 -7.83 -15.79 8.00
N ALA A 100 -8.16 -16.53 9.06
CA ALA A 100 -9.55 -16.79 9.44
C ALA A 100 -10.23 -15.54 10.02
N SER A 101 -9.46 -14.58 10.54
CA SER A 101 -9.95 -13.30 11.05
C SER A 101 -8.90 -12.20 10.97
N LEU A 102 -9.33 -10.95 11.16
CA LEU A 102 -8.40 -9.83 11.31
C LEU A 102 -7.54 -9.95 12.57
N ASP A 103 -8.07 -10.52 13.65
CA ASP A 103 -7.31 -10.71 14.89
C ASP A 103 -6.14 -11.69 14.68
N GLU A 104 -6.38 -12.78 13.96
CA GLU A 104 -5.33 -13.73 13.57
C GLU A 104 -4.32 -13.06 12.62
N TRP A 105 -4.82 -12.32 11.62
CA TRP A 105 -3.96 -11.61 10.67
C TRP A 105 -3.02 -10.62 11.38
N LEU A 106 -3.54 -9.89 12.37
CA LEU A 106 -2.78 -8.96 13.20
C LEU A 106 -1.78 -9.69 14.09
N TYR A 107 -2.19 -10.77 14.76
CA TYR A 107 -1.32 -11.58 15.64
C TYR A 107 -0.09 -12.14 14.90
N ASN A 108 -0.29 -12.54 13.64
CA ASN A 108 0.77 -13.11 12.80
C ASN A 108 1.60 -12.07 12.03
N GLY A 109 1.38 -10.77 12.26
CA GLY A 109 2.18 -9.69 11.64
C GLY A 109 1.87 -9.46 10.16
N GLY A 110 0.64 -9.75 9.74
CA GLY A 110 0.15 -9.49 8.39
C GLY A 110 0.36 -8.04 7.87
N PRO A 111 0.23 -6.97 8.70
CA PRO A 111 0.53 -5.61 8.28
C PRO A 111 1.94 -5.43 7.69
N TYR A 112 2.93 -6.18 8.20
CA TYR A 112 4.29 -6.08 7.70
C TYR A 112 4.40 -6.50 6.23
N GLN A 113 3.88 -7.68 5.87
CA GLN A 113 3.89 -8.16 4.48
C GLN A 113 3.12 -7.21 3.56
N LEU A 114 1.95 -6.74 3.98
CA LEU A 114 1.16 -5.78 3.20
C LEU A 114 1.96 -4.50 2.92
N VAL A 115 2.57 -3.91 3.95
CA VAL A 115 3.36 -2.68 3.83
C VAL A 115 4.56 -2.90 2.91
N ILE A 116 5.38 -3.93 3.14
CA ILE A 116 6.61 -4.12 2.34
C ILE A 116 6.31 -4.40 0.87
N PHE A 117 5.29 -5.21 0.56
CA PHE A 117 4.98 -5.54 -0.83
C PHE A 117 4.42 -4.35 -1.59
N HIS A 118 3.50 -3.59 -0.98
CA HIS A 118 2.98 -2.38 -1.62
C HIS A 118 4.03 -1.28 -1.71
N PHE A 119 4.87 -1.13 -0.69
CA PHE A 119 5.96 -0.16 -0.72
C PHE A 119 6.97 -0.48 -1.84
N LEU A 120 7.40 -1.74 -1.97
CA LEU A 120 8.36 -2.17 -2.99
C LEU A 120 7.83 -2.07 -4.42
N LEU A 121 6.51 -2.18 -4.63
CA LEU A 121 5.89 -1.92 -5.93
C LEU A 121 5.85 -0.42 -6.28
N GLY A 122 5.84 0.44 -5.27
CA GLY A 122 5.68 1.88 -5.43
C GLY A 122 6.97 2.67 -5.58
N VAL A 123 8.13 2.12 -5.16
CA VAL A 123 9.45 2.77 -5.25
C VAL A 123 10.24 2.33 -6.47
#